data_AF-A0A3F2ZRA1-F1
#
_entry.id   AF-A0A3F2ZRA1-F1
#
_cell.length_a   1.000
_cell.length_b   1.000
_cell.length_c   1.000
_cell.angle_alpha   90.00
_cell.angle_beta   90.00
_cell.angle_gamma   90.00
#
_symmetry.space_group_name_H-M   'P 1'
#
loop_
_entity.id
_entity.type
_entity.pdbx_description
1 polymer ?
#
loop_
_entity_poly.entity_id
_entity_poly.type
_entity_poly.pdbx_seq_one_letter_code
_entity_poly.pdbx_strand_id
1 'polypeptide(L)'
;MTKNEIIEYLNKISSDKFKNNVVKMGIPEENSIGVSTGDIRKLAKKLGVSQTLSNELWETGYHEAKLLSVLIADTTMINFTYIDKIMKDVLSWDLCDHVCKNLIINIPNYERFIFEWCDDSRIYYKRASYCLIATTVMHNKNLVPEEIDRYLDLIKSYSDDDRPHVKKAISWALREIGKKDFNYQEKAIILAYEFCESSSKNMVWIGKNALKELETLVSVEERGRLITSNSKMGKKNRLLV
;
A
#
# COMPACT_ATOMS: atom_id res chain seq x y z
N MET A 1 11.53 -17.97 -19.88
CA MET A 1 10.40 -18.81 -19.43
C MET A 1 9.13 -18.25 -20.03
N THR A 2 8.24 -19.10 -20.55
CA THR A 2 6.90 -18.74 -21.03
C THR A 2 5.93 -18.61 -19.84
N LYS A 3 4.74 -18.02 -20.06
CA LYS A 3 3.71 -17.95 -19.02
C LYS A 3 3.35 -19.33 -18.46
N ASN A 4 3.25 -20.36 -19.32
CA ASN A 4 2.87 -21.71 -18.90
C ASN A 4 3.94 -22.36 -18.02
N GLU A 5 5.22 -22.22 -18.40
CA GLU A 5 6.35 -22.70 -17.59
C GLU A 5 6.40 -22.01 -16.22
N ILE A 6 6.03 -20.73 -16.16
CA ILE A 6 5.95 -19.97 -14.90
C ILE A 6 4.80 -20.47 -14.03
N ILE A 7 3.60 -20.67 -14.59
CA ILE A 7 2.46 -21.21 -13.84
C ILE A 7 2.78 -22.61 -13.32
N GLU A 8 3.40 -23.47 -14.13
CA GLU A 8 3.86 -24.80 -13.69
C GLU A 8 4.89 -24.69 -12.55
N TYR A 9 5.86 -23.79 -12.68
CA TYR A 9 6.84 -23.53 -11.63
C TYR A 9 6.19 -23.04 -10.33
N LEU A 10 5.25 -22.09 -10.41
CA LEU A 10 4.52 -21.58 -9.24
C LEU A 10 3.72 -22.68 -8.56
N ASN A 11 3.05 -23.55 -9.33
CA ASN A 11 2.35 -24.72 -8.79
C ASN A 11 3.30 -25.68 -8.06
N LYS A 12 4.50 -25.91 -8.61
CA LYS A 12 5.51 -26.80 -8.02
C LYS A 12 6.05 -26.30 -6.68
N ILE A 13 6.10 -24.98 -6.47
CA ILE A 13 6.58 -24.37 -5.23
C ILE A 13 5.44 -23.92 -4.30
N SER A 14 4.20 -24.32 -4.62
CA SER A 14 3.02 -23.92 -3.86
C SER A 14 2.95 -24.61 -2.50
N SER A 15 2.13 -24.06 -1.61
CA SER A 15 1.80 -24.66 -0.33
C SER A 15 0.36 -24.32 0.06
N ASP A 16 -0.36 -25.33 0.56
CA ASP A 16 -1.72 -25.16 1.09
C ASP A 16 -1.78 -24.10 2.19
N LYS A 17 -0.72 -23.94 2.98
CA LYS A 17 -0.64 -22.89 4.00
C LYS A 17 -0.79 -21.49 3.38
N PHE A 18 -0.08 -21.23 2.29
CA PHE A 18 -0.17 -19.94 1.60
C PHE A 18 -1.48 -19.82 0.83
N LYS A 19 -1.92 -20.88 0.14
CA LYS A 19 -3.21 -20.89 -0.58
C LYS A 19 -4.37 -20.57 0.36
N ASN A 20 -4.46 -21.25 1.50
CA ASN A 20 -5.50 -21.03 2.51
C ASN A 20 -5.50 -19.59 3.07
N ASN A 21 -4.33 -18.96 3.21
CA ASN A 21 -4.24 -17.56 3.65
C ASN A 21 -4.75 -16.59 2.58
N VAL A 22 -4.41 -16.83 1.32
CA VAL A 22 -4.87 -16.03 0.17
C VAL A 22 -6.39 -16.16 0.01
N VAL A 23 -6.94 -17.37 0.15
CA VAL A 23 -8.40 -17.60 0.11
C VAL A 23 -9.11 -16.91 1.27
N LYS A 24 -8.59 -17.01 2.50
CA LYS A 24 -9.14 -16.29 3.68
C LYS A 24 -9.15 -14.76 3.51
N MET A 25 -8.34 -14.23 2.60
CA MET A 25 -8.31 -12.81 2.26
C MET A 25 -9.44 -12.38 1.32
N GLY A 26 -10.19 -13.34 0.77
CA GLY A 26 -11.31 -13.12 -0.15
C GLY A 26 -10.97 -13.33 -1.63
N ILE A 27 -9.80 -13.89 -1.94
CA ILE A 27 -9.44 -14.25 -3.32
C ILE A 27 -10.04 -15.62 -3.64
N PRO A 28 -10.68 -15.82 -4.81
CA PRO A 28 -11.22 -17.11 -5.20
C PRO A 28 -10.17 -18.22 -5.16
N GLU A 29 -10.57 -19.41 -4.73
CA GLU A 29 -9.64 -20.54 -4.56
C GLU A 29 -9.05 -20.98 -5.91
N GLU A 30 -9.86 -20.96 -6.96
CA GLU A 30 -9.47 -21.23 -8.34
C GLU A 30 -8.42 -20.24 -8.87
N ASN A 31 -8.35 -19.05 -8.28
CA ASN A 31 -7.37 -18.00 -8.63
C ASN A 31 -6.17 -17.98 -7.67
N SER A 32 -6.08 -18.92 -6.73
CA SER A 32 -5.05 -18.94 -5.68
C SER A 32 -4.10 -20.12 -5.87
N ILE A 33 -2.83 -19.86 -6.19
CA ILE A 33 -1.82 -20.91 -6.34
C ILE A 33 -1.25 -21.31 -4.97
N GLY A 34 -0.99 -20.34 -4.09
CA GLY A 34 -0.39 -20.56 -2.78
C GLY A 34 1.13 -20.42 -2.76
N VAL A 35 1.67 -19.33 -3.30
CA VAL A 35 3.13 -19.06 -3.28
C VAL A 35 3.44 -17.86 -2.40
N SER A 36 4.56 -17.93 -1.66
CA SER A 36 4.99 -16.82 -0.81
C SER A 36 5.40 -15.59 -1.65
N THR A 37 5.13 -14.39 -1.16
CA THR A 37 5.59 -13.14 -1.80
C THR A 37 7.12 -13.08 -1.91
N GLY A 38 7.84 -13.74 -1.00
CA GLY A 38 9.29 -13.85 -1.05
C GLY A 38 9.79 -14.62 -2.26
N ASP A 39 9.15 -15.76 -2.57
CA ASP A 39 9.52 -16.57 -3.73
C ASP A 39 9.07 -15.95 -5.05
N ILE A 40 7.92 -15.26 -5.07
CA ILE A 40 7.50 -14.43 -6.21
C ILE A 40 8.57 -13.37 -6.52
N ARG A 41 9.09 -12.66 -5.51
CA ARG A 41 10.17 -11.67 -5.71
C ARG A 41 11.48 -12.30 -6.18
N LYS A 42 11.85 -13.49 -5.68
CA LYS A 42 13.03 -14.22 -6.16
C LYS A 42 12.88 -14.60 -7.64
N LEU A 43 11.68 -15.04 -8.04
CA LEU A 43 11.39 -15.39 -9.43
C LEU A 43 11.42 -14.14 -10.33
N ALA A 44 10.79 -13.05 -9.91
CA ALA A 44 10.82 -11.78 -10.65
C ALA A 44 12.26 -11.32 -10.95
N LYS A 45 13.16 -11.41 -9.95
CA LYS A 45 14.58 -11.09 -10.14
C LYS A 45 15.28 -11.96 -11.18
N LYS A 46 14.89 -13.24 -11.32
CA LYS A 46 15.45 -14.16 -12.33
C LYS A 46 14.91 -13.87 -13.73
N LEU A 47 13.64 -13.48 -13.82
CA LEU A 47 12.97 -13.21 -15.10
C LEU A 47 13.40 -11.87 -15.72
N GLY A 48 13.60 -10.86 -14.88
CA GLY A 48 13.85 -9.49 -15.35
C GLY A 48 12.57 -8.81 -15.87
N VAL A 49 12.73 -7.60 -16.41
CA VAL A 49 11.62 -6.80 -16.95
C VAL A 49 11.17 -7.36 -18.30
N SER A 50 9.86 -7.55 -18.47
CA SER A 50 9.22 -7.95 -19.72
C SER A 50 7.73 -7.60 -19.70
N GLN A 51 7.34 -6.54 -20.43
CA GLN A 51 5.94 -6.11 -20.48
C GLN A 51 5.02 -7.14 -21.15
N THR A 52 5.49 -7.82 -22.20
CA THR A 52 4.73 -8.89 -22.87
C THR A 52 4.38 -10.00 -21.88
N LEU A 53 5.38 -10.48 -21.13
CA LEU A 53 5.18 -11.54 -20.15
C LEU A 53 4.35 -11.05 -18.95
N SER A 54 4.53 -9.80 -18.54
CA SER A 54 3.71 -9.15 -17.50
C SER A 54 2.23 -9.20 -17.87
N ASN A 55 1.87 -8.81 -19.10
CA ASN A 55 0.49 -8.86 -19.59
C ASN A 55 -0.05 -10.30 -19.62
N GLU A 56 0.73 -11.23 -20.18
CA GLU A 56 0.35 -12.63 -20.27
C GLU A 56 0.09 -13.26 -18.89
N LEU A 57 0.91 -12.94 -17.89
CA LEU A 57 0.74 -13.42 -16.52
C LEU A 57 -0.48 -12.79 -15.85
N TRP A 58 -0.74 -11.51 -16.09
CA TRP A 58 -1.93 -10.82 -15.55
C TRP A 58 -3.22 -11.49 -16.02
N GLU A 59 -3.28 -11.82 -17.31
CA GLU A 59 -4.43 -12.45 -17.97
C GLU A 59 -4.71 -13.88 -17.50
N THR A 60 -3.76 -14.54 -16.82
CA THR A 60 -4.01 -15.88 -16.24
C THR A 60 -5.03 -15.85 -15.11
N GLY A 61 -5.31 -14.70 -14.52
CA GLY A 61 -6.27 -14.56 -13.42
C GLY A 61 -5.73 -14.98 -12.04
N TYR A 62 -4.65 -15.74 -11.98
CA TYR A 62 -4.03 -16.15 -10.72
C TYR A 62 -3.45 -14.97 -9.94
N HIS A 63 -3.73 -14.93 -8.65
CA HIS A 63 -3.26 -13.87 -7.75
C HIS A 63 -1.74 -13.75 -7.74
N GLU A 64 -1.03 -14.87 -7.56
CA GLU A 64 0.43 -14.88 -7.53
C GLU A 64 1.05 -14.53 -8.90
N ALA A 65 0.36 -14.86 -10.00
CA ALA A 65 0.78 -14.44 -11.34
C ALA A 65 0.60 -12.93 -11.54
N LYS A 66 -0.48 -12.33 -11.02
CA LYS A 66 -0.66 -10.86 -11.01
C LYS A 66 0.39 -10.17 -10.15
N LEU A 67 0.74 -10.71 -8.99
CA LEU A 67 1.83 -10.19 -8.15
C LEU A 67 3.18 -10.24 -8.88
N LEU A 68 3.46 -11.33 -9.62
CA LEU A 68 4.65 -11.45 -10.44
C LEU A 68 4.64 -10.48 -11.62
N SER A 69 3.51 -10.39 -12.32
CA SER A 69 3.26 -9.49 -13.45
C SER A 69 3.64 -8.05 -13.10
N VAL A 70 3.19 -7.56 -11.94
CA VAL A 70 3.52 -6.21 -11.43
C VAL A 70 5.03 -6.01 -11.24
N LEU A 71 5.77 -7.03 -10.81
CA LEU A 71 7.20 -6.92 -10.53
C LEU A 71 8.08 -6.95 -11.78
N ILE A 72 7.58 -7.51 -12.88
CA ILE A 72 8.31 -7.63 -14.14
C ILE A 72 7.79 -6.67 -15.22
N ALA A 73 6.80 -5.84 -14.91
CA ALA A 73 6.26 -4.86 -15.83
C ALA A 73 7.30 -3.80 -16.19
N ASP A 74 7.28 -3.33 -17.44
CA ASP A 74 8.12 -2.22 -17.89
C ASP A 74 7.39 -0.91 -17.61
N THR A 75 7.80 -0.19 -16.57
CA THR A 75 7.15 1.06 -16.15
C THR A 75 7.21 2.16 -17.20
N THR A 76 8.13 2.08 -18.18
CA THR A 76 8.22 3.05 -19.29
C THR A 76 7.11 2.87 -20.32
N MET A 77 6.49 1.68 -20.37
CA MET A 77 5.38 1.36 -21.27
C MET A 77 4.00 1.53 -20.62
N ILE A 78 3.97 1.90 -19.34
CA ILE A 78 2.72 2.00 -18.57
C ILE A 78 2.18 3.42 -18.65
N ASN A 79 0.90 3.51 -19.01
CA ASN A 79 0.14 4.74 -19.05
C ASN A 79 -1.14 4.63 -18.19
N PHE A 80 -1.86 5.74 -18.07
CA PHE A 80 -3.09 5.80 -17.27
C PHE A 80 -4.16 4.81 -17.73
N THR A 81 -4.31 4.58 -19.04
CA THR A 81 -5.25 3.60 -19.60
C THR A 81 -4.90 2.18 -19.17
N TYR A 82 -3.60 1.84 -19.13
CA TYR A 82 -3.15 0.54 -18.64
C TYR A 82 -3.48 0.36 -17.15
N ILE A 83 -3.24 1.39 -16.33
CA ILE A 83 -3.57 1.34 -14.90
C ILE A 83 -5.07 1.15 -14.69
N ASP A 84 -5.93 1.89 -15.40
CA ASP A 84 -7.39 1.71 -15.31
C ASP A 84 -7.81 0.30 -15.75
N LYS A 85 -7.18 -0.27 -16.78
CA LYS A 85 -7.41 -1.65 -17.21
C LYS A 85 -7.11 -2.64 -16.08
N ILE A 86 -5.92 -2.59 -15.49
CA ILE A 86 -5.53 -3.58 -14.46
C ILE A 86 -6.27 -3.35 -13.14
N MET A 87 -6.60 -2.10 -12.77
CA MET A 87 -7.30 -1.81 -11.52
C MET A 87 -8.72 -2.39 -11.48
N LYS A 88 -9.34 -2.69 -12.63
CA LYS A 88 -10.62 -3.42 -12.70
C LYS A 88 -10.51 -4.86 -12.20
N ASP A 89 -9.34 -5.48 -12.28
CA ASP A 89 -9.10 -6.86 -11.89
C ASP A 89 -8.53 -7.00 -10.47
N VAL A 90 -8.42 -5.90 -9.72
CA VAL A 90 -7.90 -5.86 -8.36
C VAL A 90 -9.03 -6.22 -7.39
N LEU A 91 -8.93 -7.39 -6.76
CA LEU A 91 -9.95 -7.96 -5.88
C LEU A 91 -9.51 -8.08 -4.41
N SER A 92 -8.29 -7.68 -4.09
CA SER A 92 -7.73 -7.86 -2.75
C SER A 92 -6.89 -6.66 -2.32
N TRP A 93 -6.79 -6.48 -1.00
CA TRP A 93 -6.08 -5.34 -0.42
C TRP A 93 -4.56 -5.43 -0.65
N ASP A 94 -4.01 -6.65 -0.71
CA ASP A 94 -2.59 -6.88 -0.92
C ASP A 94 -2.18 -6.64 -2.38
N LEU A 95 -2.99 -7.07 -3.36
CA LEU A 95 -2.76 -6.77 -4.77
C LEU A 95 -2.87 -5.27 -5.04
N CYS A 96 -3.88 -4.61 -4.46
CA CYS A 96 -4.02 -3.15 -4.52
C CYS A 96 -2.76 -2.45 -4.02
N ASP A 97 -2.29 -2.81 -2.83
CA ASP A 97 -1.08 -2.22 -2.26
C ASP A 97 0.17 -2.54 -3.10
N HIS A 98 0.24 -3.75 -3.64
CA HIS A 98 1.38 -4.20 -4.45
C HIS A 98 1.44 -3.45 -5.79
N VAL A 99 0.30 -3.24 -6.47
CA VAL A 99 0.21 -2.40 -7.67
C VAL A 99 0.63 -0.97 -7.35
N CYS A 100 0.14 -0.39 -6.25
CA CYS A 100 0.51 0.98 -5.86
C CYS A 100 2.03 1.11 -5.62
N LYS A 101 2.61 0.18 -4.84
CA LYS A 101 3.99 0.25 -4.35
C LYS A 101 5.05 -0.10 -5.38
N ASN A 102 4.74 -0.98 -6.33
CA ASN A 102 5.74 -1.48 -7.28
C ASN A 102 5.48 -1.02 -8.72
N LEU A 103 4.28 -0.50 -9.03
CA LEU A 103 3.90 -0.08 -10.37
C LEU A 103 3.58 1.41 -10.44
N ILE A 104 2.50 1.83 -9.78
CA ILE A 104 1.95 3.18 -9.94
C ILE A 104 2.93 4.24 -9.42
N ILE A 105 3.61 4.01 -8.30
CA ILE A 105 4.60 4.98 -7.78
C ILE A 105 5.77 5.25 -8.76
N ASN A 106 5.99 4.35 -9.73
CA ASN A 106 7.10 4.44 -10.68
C ASN A 106 6.72 5.07 -12.02
N ILE A 107 5.46 5.50 -12.20
CA ILE A 107 5.03 6.18 -13.43
C ILE A 107 5.05 7.71 -13.25
N PRO A 108 5.31 8.50 -14.29
CA PRO A 108 5.20 9.96 -14.21
C PRO A 108 3.78 10.42 -13.87
N ASN A 109 3.65 11.46 -13.05
CA ASN A 109 2.38 12.09 -12.66
C ASN A 109 1.39 11.14 -11.98
N TYR A 110 1.87 10.11 -11.27
CA TYR A 110 1.04 9.13 -10.58
C TYR A 110 0.17 9.78 -9.48
N GLU A 111 0.58 10.93 -8.96
CA GLU A 111 -0.09 11.69 -7.89
C GLU A 111 -1.51 12.08 -8.30
N ARG A 112 -1.77 12.18 -9.62
CA ARG A 112 -3.13 12.36 -10.16
C ARG A 112 -4.12 11.35 -9.61
N PHE A 113 -3.71 10.08 -9.49
CA PHE A 113 -4.58 9.02 -8.97
C PHE A 113 -4.94 9.19 -7.49
N ILE A 114 -4.09 9.86 -6.71
CA ILE A 114 -4.43 10.18 -5.32
C ILE A 114 -5.69 11.03 -5.30
N PHE A 115 -5.72 12.10 -6.10
CA PHE A 115 -6.84 13.05 -6.14
C PHE A 115 -8.06 12.50 -6.89
N GLU A 116 -7.87 11.72 -7.96
CA GLU A 116 -9.00 11.15 -8.70
C GLU A 116 -9.73 10.05 -7.93
N TRP A 117 -9.01 9.27 -7.12
CA TRP A 117 -9.60 8.12 -6.44
C TRP A 117 -9.93 8.37 -4.97
N CYS A 118 -9.60 9.54 -4.40
CA CYS A 118 -9.77 9.79 -2.96
C CYS A 118 -11.20 9.66 -2.45
N ASP A 119 -12.21 9.80 -3.32
CA ASP A 119 -13.63 9.59 -2.97
C ASP A 119 -14.34 8.57 -3.88
N ASP A 120 -13.58 7.63 -4.45
CA ASP A 120 -14.18 6.64 -5.35
C ASP A 120 -15.11 5.67 -4.59
N SER A 121 -16.25 5.35 -5.20
CA SER A 121 -17.22 4.38 -4.67
C SER A 121 -16.72 2.94 -4.74
N ARG A 122 -15.71 2.66 -5.57
CA ARG A 122 -15.05 1.35 -5.68
C ARG A 122 -13.98 1.21 -4.62
N ILE A 123 -14.05 0.11 -3.85
CA ILE A 123 -13.19 -0.17 -2.68
C ILE A 123 -11.70 0.02 -2.99
N TYR A 124 -11.21 -0.62 -4.05
CA TYR A 124 -9.77 -0.67 -4.33
C TYR A 124 -9.23 0.57 -5.03
N TYR A 125 -10.08 1.37 -5.66
CA TYR A 125 -9.70 2.69 -6.17
C TYR A 125 -9.47 3.64 -5.00
N LYS A 126 -10.45 3.77 -4.09
CA LYS A 126 -10.28 4.60 -2.89
C LYS A 126 -9.16 4.12 -1.99
N ARG A 127 -9.02 2.79 -1.79
CA ARG A 127 -7.85 2.23 -1.09
C ARG A 127 -6.54 2.63 -1.77
N ALA A 128 -6.46 2.55 -3.09
CA ALA A 128 -5.24 2.89 -3.84
C ALA A 128 -4.82 4.34 -3.62
N SER A 129 -5.76 5.30 -3.59
CA SER A 129 -5.46 6.70 -3.25
C SER A 129 -4.68 6.82 -1.93
N TYR A 130 -5.19 6.23 -0.84
CA TYR A 130 -4.53 6.32 0.47
C TYR A 130 -3.27 5.45 0.57
N CYS A 131 -3.21 4.33 -0.16
CA CYS A 131 -1.96 3.57 -0.30
C CYS A 131 -0.88 4.38 -1.02
N LEU A 132 -1.25 5.15 -2.04
CA LEU A 132 -0.34 6.04 -2.78
C LEU A 132 0.10 7.21 -1.91
N ILE A 133 -0.76 7.82 -1.09
CA ILE A 133 -0.36 8.81 -0.08
C ILE A 133 0.71 8.21 0.84
N ALA A 134 0.40 7.06 1.46
CA ALA A 134 1.32 6.40 2.39
C ALA A 134 2.68 6.12 1.71
N THR A 135 2.65 5.53 0.52
CA THR A 135 3.85 5.15 -0.25
C THR A 135 4.65 6.39 -0.68
N THR A 136 3.98 7.45 -1.13
CA THR A 136 4.61 8.72 -1.52
C THR A 136 5.38 9.32 -0.36
N VAL A 137 4.74 9.45 0.81
CA VAL A 137 5.39 10.01 2.00
C VAL A 137 6.55 9.14 2.48
N MET A 138 6.46 7.82 2.32
CA MET A 138 7.53 6.89 2.69
C MET A 138 8.79 7.05 1.84
N HIS A 139 8.65 7.35 0.55
CA HIS A 139 9.74 7.24 -0.44
C HIS A 139 10.19 8.58 -1.02
N ASN A 140 9.30 9.56 -1.14
CA ASN A 140 9.62 10.88 -1.68
C ASN A 140 10.15 11.81 -0.57
N LYS A 141 11.49 11.95 -0.51
CA LYS A 141 12.17 12.84 0.44
C LYS A 141 11.98 14.32 0.12
N ASN A 142 11.62 14.66 -1.12
CA ASN A 142 11.50 16.03 -1.62
C ASN A 142 10.04 16.50 -1.70
N LEU A 143 9.12 15.76 -1.10
CA LEU A 143 7.70 16.11 -1.06
C LEU A 143 7.53 17.47 -0.37
N VAL A 144 6.93 18.43 -1.08
CA VAL A 144 6.81 19.80 -0.56
C VAL A 144 5.72 19.86 0.52
N PRO A 145 5.83 20.76 1.51
CA PRO A 145 4.88 20.84 2.62
C PRO A 145 3.42 20.95 2.19
N GLU A 146 3.16 21.72 1.13
CA GLU A 146 1.83 21.98 0.59
C GLU A 146 1.16 20.69 0.08
N GLU A 147 1.93 19.74 -0.45
CA GLU A 147 1.39 18.45 -0.90
C GLU A 147 0.98 17.56 0.27
N ILE A 148 1.75 17.58 1.36
CA ILE A 148 1.43 16.80 2.56
C ILE A 148 0.19 17.36 3.23
N ASP A 149 0.06 18.69 3.28
CA ASP A 149 -1.12 19.35 3.82
C ASP A 149 -2.37 19.00 2.98
N ARG A 150 -2.26 18.99 1.64
CA ARG A 150 -3.34 18.48 0.77
C ARG A 150 -3.71 17.02 1.07
N TYR A 151 -2.73 16.16 1.39
CA TYR A 151 -3.04 14.76 1.76
C TYR A 151 -3.74 14.65 3.11
N LEU A 152 -3.40 15.50 4.08
CA LEU A 152 -4.13 15.59 5.36
C LEU A 152 -5.57 16.06 5.12
N ASP A 153 -5.79 17.02 4.23
CA ASP A 153 -7.14 17.49 3.87
C ASP A 153 -7.99 16.39 3.21
N LEU A 154 -7.40 15.58 2.33
CA LEU A 154 -8.08 14.41 1.76
C LEU A 154 -8.44 13.38 2.81
N ILE A 155 -7.55 13.13 3.78
CA ILE A 155 -7.84 12.23 4.90
C ILE A 155 -8.98 12.82 5.72
N LYS A 156 -8.93 14.10 6.10
CA LYS A 156 -9.97 14.77 6.88
C LYS A 156 -11.35 14.69 6.21
N SER A 157 -11.41 14.95 4.91
CA SER A 157 -12.66 15.06 4.16
C SER A 157 -13.37 13.73 3.91
N TYR A 158 -12.60 12.63 3.80
CA TYR A 158 -13.12 11.37 3.27
C TYR A 158 -12.89 10.16 4.19
N SER A 159 -12.64 10.41 5.48
CA SER A 159 -12.39 9.38 6.50
C SER A 159 -13.64 8.66 7.02
N ASP A 160 -14.84 9.21 6.82
CA ASP A 160 -16.07 8.52 7.20
C ASP A 160 -16.44 7.45 6.16
N ASP A 161 -15.74 6.32 6.23
CA ASP A 161 -15.90 5.20 5.30
C ASP A 161 -16.04 3.90 6.09
N ASP A 162 -17.12 3.16 5.86
CA ASP A 162 -17.43 1.92 6.55
C ASP A 162 -16.71 0.70 5.96
N ARG A 163 -16.16 0.81 4.75
CA ARG A 163 -15.47 -0.26 4.03
C ARG A 163 -14.14 -0.56 4.75
N PRO A 164 -13.94 -1.76 5.34
CA PRO A 164 -12.79 -2.03 6.20
C PRO A 164 -11.43 -1.85 5.51
N HIS A 165 -11.33 -2.17 4.22
CA HIS A 165 -10.10 -2.03 3.45
C HIS A 165 -9.76 -0.55 3.17
N VAL A 166 -10.76 0.31 2.99
CA VAL A 166 -10.55 1.75 2.79
C VAL A 166 -10.13 2.38 4.11
N LYS A 167 -10.92 2.19 5.17
CA LYS A 167 -10.64 2.74 6.51
C LYS A 167 -9.24 2.37 7.03
N LYS A 168 -8.80 1.12 6.81
CA LYS A 168 -7.44 0.68 7.17
C LYS A 168 -6.36 1.42 6.38
N ALA A 169 -6.57 1.70 5.10
CA ALA A 169 -5.63 2.43 4.26
C ALA A 169 -5.56 3.91 4.64
N ILE A 170 -6.70 4.55 4.94
CA ILE A 170 -6.74 5.93 5.46
C ILE A 170 -5.96 6.04 6.77
N SER A 171 -6.22 5.15 7.72
CA SER A 171 -5.48 5.11 8.99
C SER A 171 -3.98 4.87 8.76
N TRP A 172 -3.61 4.03 7.79
CA TRP A 172 -2.21 3.80 7.46
C TRP A 172 -1.55 5.05 6.85
N ALA A 173 -2.22 5.74 5.92
CA ALA A 173 -1.74 6.99 5.33
C ALA A 173 -1.48 8.07 6.40
N LEU A 174 -2.43 8.27 7.32
CA LEU A 174 -2.28 9.21 8.43
C LEU A 174 -1.06 8.90 9.30
N ARG A 175 -0.84 7.61 9.60
CA ARG A 175 0.34 7.17 10.38
C ARG A 175 1.65 7.37 9.62
N GLU A 176 1.68 7.14 8.31
CA GLU A 176 2.89 7.36 7.51
C GLU A 176 3.24 8.86 7.36
N ILE A 177 2.23 9.74 7.26
CA ILE A 177 2.40 11.20 7.36
C ILE A 177 3.04 11.57 8.70
N GLY A 178 2.45 11.13 9.81
CA GLY A 178 2.96 11.46 11.14
C GLY A 178 4.34 10.88 11.46
N LYS A 179 4.83 9.91 10.68
CA LYS A 179 6.22 9.39 10.80
C LYS A 179 7.26 10.21 10.06
N LYS A 180 6.87 11.22 9.27
CA LYS A 180 7.82 11.98 8.46
C LYS A 180 8.82 12.75 9.35
N ASP A 181 8.31 13.58 10.24
CA ASP A 181 9.07 14.36 11.23
C ASP A 181 8.11 14.85 12.33
N PHE A 182 8.64 15.57 13.35
CA PHE A 182 7.86 16.04 14.48
C PHE A 182 6.75 17.05 14.09
N ASN A 183 6.94 17.86 13.05
CA ASN A 183 5.92 18.81 12.60
C ASN A 183 4.71 18.07 12.01
N TYR A 184 4.94 17.05 11.18
CA TYR A 184 3.83 16.25 10.65
C TYR A 184 3.27 15.25 11.66
N GLN A 185 4.07 14.83 12.64
CA GLN A 185 3.57 14.05 13.78
C GLN A 185 2.51 14.85 14.54
N GLU A 186 2.80 16.11 14.87
CA GLU A 186 1.87 17.00 15.56
C GLU A 186 0.59 17.20 14.74
N LYS A 187 0.69 17.57 13.46
CA LYS A 187 -0.46 17.71 12.56
C LYS A 187 -1.31 16.44 12.50
N ALA A 188 -0.68 15.26 12.37
CA ALA A 188 -1.38 13.99 12.30
C ALA A 188 -2.04 13.60 13.64
N ILE A 189 -1.42 13.92 14.77
CA ILE A 189 -1.99 13.71 16.12
C ILE A 189 -3.21 14.61 16.33
N ILE A 190 -3.13 15.90 15.99
CA ILE A 190 -4.26 16.84 16.08
C ILE A 190 -5.45 16.29 15.28
N LEU A 191 -5.25 15.92 14.02
CA LEU A 191 -6.30 15.34 13.18
C LEU A 191 -6.85 14.02 13.76
N ALA A 192 -5.99 13.18 14.35
CA ALA A 192 -6.42 11.94 14.98
C ALA A 192 -7.30 12.18 16.23
N TYR A 193 -7.03 13.25 17.00
CA TYR A 193 -7.87 13.68 18.11
C TYR A 193 -9.21 14.23 17.61
N GLU A 194 -9.23 15.07 16.57
CA GLU A 194 -10.48 15.52 15.92
C GLU A 194 -11.34 14.33 15.49
N PHE A 195 -10.72 13.29 14.92
CA PHE A 195 -11.42 12.07 14.53
C PHE A 195 -12.01 11.30 15.71
N CYS A 196 -11.37 11.35 16.89
CA CYS A 196 -11.87 10.71 18.09
C CYS A 196 -13.11 11.41 18.69
N GLU A 197 -13.29 12.70 18.38
CA GLU A 197 -14.45 13.51 18.81
C GLU A 197 -15.61 13.47 17.81
N SER A 198 -15.38 12.90 16.62
CA SER A 198 -16.41 12.75 15.57
C SER A 198 -17.55 11.81 16.01
N SER A 199 -18.76 12.09 15.53
CA SER A 199 -19.91 11.18 15.65
C SER A 199 -19.77 9.90 14.82
N SER A 200 -18.86 9.87 13.85
CA SER A 200 -18.58 8.69 13.03
C SER A 200 -17.72 7.68 13.79
N LYS A 201 -18.28 6.48 14.01
CA LYS A 201 -17.53 5.34 14.56
C LYS A 201 -16.33 4.94 13.69
N ASN A 202 -16.39 5.21 12.38
CA ASN A 202 -15.30 4.92 11.45
C ASN A 202 -14.12 5.88 11.65
N MET A 203 -14.41 7.18 11.73
CA MET A 203 -13.40 8.20 12.04
C MET A 203 -12.78 7.96 13.42
N VAL A 204 -13.60 7.70 14.44
CA VAL A 204 -13.13 7.38 15.79
C VAL A 204 -12.19 6.17 15.79
N TRP A 205 -12.49 5.15 14.99
CA TRP A 205 -11.60 3.99 14.84
C TRP A 205 -10.26 4.39 14.19
N ILE A 206 -10.28 5.23 13.15
CA ILE A 206 -9.05 5.72 12.48
C ILE A 206 -8.18 6.49 13.48
N GLY A 207 -8.76 7.47 14.19
CA GLY A 207 -8.07 8.31 15.16
C GLY A 207 -7.42 7.48 16.27
N LYS A 208 -8.18 6.58 16.91
CA LYS A 208 -7.65 5.68 17.95
C LYS A 208 -6.54 4.77 17.45
N ASN A 209 -6.60 4.29 16.20
CA ASN A 209 -5.52 3.47 15.63
C ASN A 209 -4.28 4.30 15.29
N ALA A 210 -4.44 5.54 14.86
CA ALA A 210 -3.33 6.44 14.60
C ALA A 210 -2.58 6.80 15.89
N LEU A 211 -3.30 7.26 16.93
CA LEU A 211 -2.71 7.69 18.21
C LEU A 211 -1.86 6.60 18.88
N LYS A 212 -2.33 5.35 18.88
CA LYS A 212 -1.59 4.19 19.42
C LYS A 212 -0.16 4.05 18.90
N GLU A 213 0.10 4.50 17.67
CA GLU A 213 1.44 4.47 17.07
C GLU A 213 2.11 5.84 17.18
N LEU A 214 1.42 6.90 16.75
CA LEU A 214 1.97 8.25 16.61
C LEU A 214 2.51 8.80 17.93
N GLU A 215 1.84 8.57 19.05
CA GLU A 215 2.29 9.07 20.36
C GLU A 215 3.54 8.36 20.89
N THR A 216 3.90 7.22 20.29
CA THR A 216 5.09 6.45 20.69
C THR A 216 6.33 6.77 19.87
N LEU A 217 6.20 7.65 18.87
CA LEU A 217 7.28 7.91 17.92
C LEU A 217 8.41 8.72 18.55
N VAL A 218 9.62 8.38 18.14
CA VAL A 218 10.87 9.06 18.50
C VAL A 218 11.71 9.26 17.25
N SER A 219 12.53 10.30 17.25
CA SER A 219 13.60 10.45 16.25
C SER A 219 14.78 9.57 16.65
N VAL A 220 15.55 9.08 15.68
CA VAL A 220 16.85 8.42 15.89
C VAL A 220 17.80 8.90 14.79
N GLU A 221 19.07 9.13 15.14
CA GLU A 221 20.05 9.77 14.24
C GLU A 221 20.22 9.03 12.90
N GLU A 222 20.15 7.69 12.91
CA GLU A 222 20.34 6.87 11.71
C GLU A 222 19.10 6.77 10.81
N ARG A 223 18.00 7.45 11.14
CA ARG A 223 16.75 7.41 10.39
C ARG A 223 16.23 8.82 10.12
N GLY A 224 16.02 9.13 8.84
CA GLY A 224 15.35 10.38 8.44
C GLY A 224 13.83 10.42 8.70
N ARG A 225 13.25 9.41 9.35
CA ARG A 225 11.83 9.32 9.68
C ARG A 225 11.69 8.85 11.12
N LEU A 226 10.65 9.31 11.80
CA LEU A 226 10.35 8.89 13.15
C LEU A 226 9.99 7.40 13.20
N ILE A 227 10.38 6.74 14.29
CA ILE A 227 10.13 5.33 14.51
C ILE A 227 9.48 5.12 15.87
N THR A 228 8.71 4.04 16.05
CA THR A 228 8.18 3.71 17.37
C THR A 228 9.31 3.45 18.37
N SER A 229 9.17 4.03 19.56
CA SER A 229 10.02 3.78 20.73
C SER A 229 10.05 2.30 21.14
N ASN A 230 9.08 1.49 20.70
CA ASN A 230 9.04 0.06 20.95
C ASN A 230 9.96 -0.76 20.03
N SER A 231 10.50 -0.15 18.97
CA SER A 231 11.44 -0.80 18.06
C SER A 231 12.81 -1.01 18.71
N LYS A 232 13.61 -1.96 18.19
CA LYS A 232 14.97 -2.23 18.71
C LYS A 232 15.85 -0.97 18.73
N MET A 233 15.72 -0.11 17.72
CA MET A 233 16.46 1.16 17.64
C MET A 233 15.84 2.23 18.55
N GLY A 234 14.51 2.37 18.57
CA GLY A 234 13.81 3.36 19.40
C GLY A 234 14.05 3.16 20.90
N LYS A 235 14.10 1.90 21.37
CA LYS A 235 14.41 1.58 22.78
C LYS A 235 15.79 2.04 23.23
N LYS A 236 16.78 2.02 22.32
CA LYS A 236 18.15 2.47 22.63
C LYS A 236 18.22 3.98 22.81
N ASN A 237 17.46 4.73 22.01
CA ASN A 237 17.45 6.20 22.11
C ASN A 237 16.69 6.71 23.35
N ARG A 238 15.72 5.94 23.86
CA ARG A 238 15.01 6.25 25.12
C ARG A 238 15.92 6.22 26.37
N LEU A 239 17.10 5.59 26.29
CA LEU A 239 18.06 5.50 27.41
C LEU A 239 19.07 6.67 27.43
N LEU A 240 18.97 7.61 26.48
CA LEU A 240 19.89 8.73 26.30
C LEU A 240 19.25 10.11 26.54
N VAL A 241 17.95 10.15 26.91
CA VAL A 241 17.18 11.37 27.22
C VAL A 241 16.67 11.30 28.65
#